data_AF-A0AAD1IIX1-F1
#
_entry.id   AF-A0AAD1IIX1-F1
#
_cell.length_a   1.000
_cell.length_b   1.000
_cell.length_c   1.000
_cell.angle_alpha   90.00
_cell.angle_beta   90.00
_cell.angle_gamma   90.00
#
_symmetry.space_group_name_H-M   'P 1'
#
loop_
_entity.id
_entity.type
_entity.pdbx_description
1 polymer ?
#
loop_
_entity_poly.entity_id
_entity_poly.type
_entity_poly.pdbx_seq_one_letter_code
_entity_poly.pdbx_strand_id
1 'polypeptide(L)' 'MGMAGNDNPDISDVMVPTEEVHPDHREHAKEPRPIDDDEMARRVQHERDITGADKPANDV' A
#
# COMPACT_ATOMS: atom_id res chain seq x y z
N MET A 1 -44.94 -22.22 -24.90
CA MET A 1 -43.69 -22.94 -24.60
C MET A 1 -42.60 -22.33 -25.45
N GLY A 2 -41.58 -21.69 -24.87
CA GLY A 2 -40.50 -21.09 -25.67
C GLY A 2 -39.54 -20.24 -24.85
N MET A 3 -38.39 -20.86 -24.52
CA MET A 3 -37.09 -20.23 -24.25
C MET A 3 -37.01 -19.28 -23.06
N ALA A 4 -36.90 -19.85 -21.85
CA ALA A 4 -36.11 -19.23 -20.81
C ALA A 4 -34.64 -19.34 -21.25
N GLY A 5 -34.12 -18.29 -21.88
CA GLY A 5 -32.68 -18.16 -22.10
C GLY A 5 -32.01 -18.13 -20.73
N ASN A 6 -30.98 -18.95 -20.55
CA ASN A 6 -30.24 -18.99 -19.29
C ASN A 6 -29.53 -17.64 -19.09
N ASP A 7 -30.09 -16.78 -18.24
CA ASP A 7 -29.49 -15.52 -17.77
C ASP A 7 -28.32 -15.79 -16.79
N ASN A 8 -27.55 -16.85 -17.03
CA ASN A 8 -26.47 -17.26 -16.14
C ASN A 8 -25.17 -16.68 -16.71
N PRO A 9 -24.57 -15.66 -16.05
CA PRO A 9 -23.36 -15.02 -16.57
C PRO A 9 -22.21 -16.04 -16.65
N ASP A 10 -21.57 -16.12 -17.82
CA ASP A 10 -20.41 -16.97 -18.06
C ASP A 10 -19.15 -16.25 -17.57
N ILE A 11 -18.11 -17.00 -17.17
CA ILE A 11 -16.81 -16.43 -16.79
C ILE A 11 -16.13 -15.71 -17.97
N SER A 12 -16.55 -16.01 -19.20
CA SER A 12 -16.18 -15.26 -20.39
C SER A 12 -16.79 -13.85 -20.46
N ASP A 13 -17.82 -13.58 -19.65
CA ASP A 13 -18.51 -12.28 -19.60
C ASP A 13 -17.83 -11.29 -18.63
N VAL A 14 -16.72 -11.70 -18.02
CA VAL A 14 -15.94 -10.82 -17.11
C VAL A 14 -15.12 -9.84 -17.94
N MET A 15 -15.41 -8.54 -17.79
CA MET A 15 -14.57 -7.51 -18.39
C MET A 15 -13.18 -7.49 -17.74
N VAL A 16 -12.14 -7.45 -18.55
CA VAL A 16 -10.76 -7.21 -18.09
C VAL A 16 -10.63 -5.73 -17.75
N PRO A 17 -10.36 -5.35 -16.49
CA PRO A 17 -10.15 -3.95 -16.14
C PRO A 17 -8.94 -3.39 -16.90
N THR A 18 -9.13 -2.25 -17.57
CA THR A 18 -8.05 -1.50 -18.22
C THR A 18 -7.79 -0.23 -17.45
N GLU A 19 -6.54 0.03 -17.11
CA GLU A 19 -6.09 1.28 -16.48
C GLU A 19 -5.21 2.06 -17.46
N GLU A 20 -5.45 3.36 -17.57
CA GLU A 20 -4.60 4.27 -18.32
C GLU A 20 -3.58 4.93 -17.39
N VAL A 21 -2.29 4.75 -17.69
CA VAL A 21 -1.21 5.36 -16.92
C VAL A 21 -1.22 6.87 -17.14
N HIS A 22 -1.64 7.60 -16.11
CA HIS A 22 -1.55 9.05 -16.07
C HIS A 22 -0.34 9.41 -15.22
N PRO A 23 0.76 9.92 -15.81
CA PRO A 23 1.88 10.37 -15.01
C PRO A 23 1.41 11.56 -14.16
N ASP A 24 1.56 11.45 -12.84
CA ASP A 24 1.23 12.53 -11.92
C ASP A 24 2.45 13.46 -11.78
N HIS A 25 2.52 14.47 -12.64
CA HIS A 25 3.60 15.45 -12.58
C HIS A 25 3.43 16.46 -11.43
N ARG A 26 2.36 16.39 -10.63
CA ARG A 26 2.09 17.35 -9.56
C ARG A 26 2.70 16.95 -8.23
N GLU A 27 2.81 15.65 -7.92
CA GLU A 27 3.20 15.20 -6.56
C GLU A 27 4.32 14.15 -6.46
N HIS A 28 5.12 13.92 -7.52
CA HIS A 28 6.31 13.05 -7.40
C HIS A 28 7.55 13.72 -6.79
N ALA A 29 7.44 14.97 -6.35
CA ALA A 29 8.52 15.69 -5.68
C ALA A 29 8.27 15.80 -4.18
N LYS A 30 8.22 14.67 -3.47
CA LYS A 30 8.97 14.68 -2.21
C LYS A 30 10.43 14.74 -2.67
N GLU A 31 10.97 15.94 -2.83
CA GLU A 31 12.42 16.09 -2.76
C GLU A 31 12.85 15.23 -1.56
N PRO A 32 13.82 14.31 -1.72
CA PRO A 32 14.43 13.68 -0.58
C PRO A 32 15.02 14.82 0.23
N ARG A 33 14.24 15.34 1.19
CA ARG A 33 14.75 16.31 2.14
C ARG A 33 15.86 15.54 2.83
N PRO A 34 17.12 15.97 2.72
CA PRO A 34 18.16 15.36 3.53
C PRO A 34 17.67 15.45 4.97
N ILE A 35 17.39 14.29 5.54
CA ILE A 35 16.97 14.20 6.93
C ILE A 35 18.24 14.51 7.71
N ASP A 36 18.21 15.53 8.56
CA ASP A 36 19.33 15.78 9.45
C ASP A 36 19.52 14.58 10.40
N ASP A 37 20.74 14.43 10.93
CA ASP A 37 21.07 13.30 11.78
C ASP A 37 20.20 13.25 13.06
N ASP A 38 19.73 14.40 13.55
CA ASP A 38 18.87 14.51 14.72
C ASP A 38 17.46 13.96 14.46
N GLU A 39 16.86 14.30 13.33
CA GLU A 39 15.57 13.79 12.87
C GLU A 39 15.67 12.31 12.52
N MET A 40 16.79 11.86 11.97
CA MET A 40 17.05 10.44 11.78
C MET A 40 17.10 9.69 13.11
N ALA A 41 17.82 10.23 14.11
CA ALA A 41 17.88 9.65 15.45
C ALA A 41 16.51 9.59 16.13
N ARG A 42 15.68 10.64 15.98
CA ARG A 42 14.30 10.67 16.51
C ARG A 42 13.42 9.57 15.91
N ARG A 43 13.49 9.36 14.59
CA ARG A 43 12.74 8.31 13.91
C ARG A 43 13.16 6.92 14.36
N VAL A 44 14.46 6.68 14.47
CA VAL A 44 15.01 5.42 14.97
C VAL A 44 14.53 5.15 16.39
N GLN A 45 14.57 6.15 17.28
CA GLN A 45 14.08 5.95 18.65
C GLN A 45 12.58 5.67 18.70
N HIS A 46 11.78 6.40 17.92
CA HIS A 46 10.35 6.17 17.83
C HIS A 46 10.00 4.74 17.38
N GLU A 47 10.73 4.22 16.38
CA GLU A 47 10.54 2.85 15.90
C GLU A 47 10.96 1.81 16.95
N ARG A 48 12.04 2.04 17.69
CA ARG A 48 12.46 1.16 18.80
C ARG A 48 11.42 1.09 19.92
N ASP A 49 10.80 2.22 20.27
CA ASP A 49 9.77 2.29 21.30
C ASP A 49 8.52 1.49 20.91
N ILE A 50 8.08 1.62 19.65
CA ILE A 50 6.92 0.88 19.09
C ILE A 50 7.19 -0.63 19.05
N THR A 51 8.36 -1.02 18.55
CA THR A 51 8.71 -2.43 18.35
C THR A 51 9.14 -3.11 19.63
N GLY A 52 9.48 -2.34 20.68
CA GLY A 52 10.09 -2.87 21.89
C GLY A 52 11.46 -3.47 21.62
N ALA A 53 12.17 -3.03 20.57
CA ALA A 53 13.48 -3.58 20.17
C ALA A 53 14.53 -3.47 21.29
N ASP A 54 14.38 -2.50 22.19
CA ASP A 54 15.26 -2.29 23.33
C ASP A 54 14.79 -3.02 24.61
N LYS A 55 13.64 -3.72 24.57
CA LYS A 55 13.17 -4.53 25.71
C LYS A 55 13.87 -5.90 25.68
N PRO A 56 14.36 -6.40 26.83
CA PRO A 56 14.91 -7.75 26.88
C PRO A 56 13.83 -8.76 26.46
N ALA A 57 14.22 -9.78 25.69
CA ALA A 57 13.32 -10.80 25.14
C ALA A 57 12.60 -11.68 26.20
N ASN A 58 12.66 -11.32 27.48
CA ASN A 58 12.13 -12.09 28.61
C ASN A 58 10.89 -11.39 29.23
N ASP A 59 9.85 -11.18 28.43
CA ASP A 59 8.53 -10.77 28.94
C ASP A 59 7.39 -11.41 28.11
N VAL A 60 7.48 -12.73 27.90
CA VAL A 60 6.38 -13.60 27.42
C VAL A 60 6.36 -14.89 28.22
#